data_AF-A0A374NLZ6-F1
#
_entry.id   AF-A0A374NLZ6-F1
#
_cell.length_a   1.000
_cell.length_b   1.000
_cell.length_c   1.000
_cell.angle_alpha   90.00
_cell.angle_beta   90.00
_cell.angle_gamma   90.00
#
_symmetry.space_group_name_H-M   'P 1'
#
loop_
_entity.id
_entity.type
_entity.pdbx_description
1 polymer ?
#
loop_
_entity_poly.entity_id
_entity_poly.type
_entity_poly.pdbx_seq_one_letter_code
_entity_poly.pdbx_strand_id
1 'polypeptide(L)'
;MEKKLKDMGVELNELAIAMCDYIQTGQKTEQLSKFWDNEDSFYKTFEKELENGDNPQKVAYLGGYNMLYHLINTMEKRNRLLREMNEKVSEYPELKKVMETLGKMEMKSMNFIDLSAKMEITEEQLDDILVHNIQYFNMHEREGRVKVSLSPLCRKILNFKKKEGGCKN
;
A
#
# COMPACT_ATOMS: atom_id res chain seq x y z
N MET A 1 -29.89 7.81 -24.48
CA MET A 1 -28.44 7.50 -24.39
C MET A 1 -27.76 8.43 -23.38
N GLU A 2 -27.99 9.73 -23.47
CA GLU A 2 -27.45 10.76 -22.56
C GLU A 2 -27.73 10.55 -21.07
N LYS A 3 -28.96 10.15 -20.70
CA LYS A 3 -29.32 9.84 -19.29
C LYS A 3 -28.47 8.69 -18.72
N LYS A 4 -28.37 7.57 -19.45
CA LYS A 4 -27.54 6.42 -19.06
C LYS A 4 -26.06 6.78 -18.90
N LEU A 5 -25.55 7.71 -19.70
CA LEU A 5 -24.16 8.18 -19.60
C LEU A 5 -23.91 9.03 -18.35
N LYS A 6 -24.87 9.91 -18.01
CA LYS A 6 -24.83 10.66 -16.75
C LYS A 6 -24.90 9.73 -15.54
N ASP A 7 -25.77 8.73 -15.59
CA ASP A 7 -25.94 7.76 -14.51
C ASP A 7 -24.61 6.99 -14.26
N MET A 8 -23.94 6.53 -15.34
CA MET A 8 -22.61 5.91 -15.27
C MET A 8 -21.52 6.81 -14.66
N GLY A 9 -21.51 8.10 -15.02
CA GLY A 9 -20.55 9.05 -14.44
C GLY A 9 -20.78 9.28 -12.94
N VAL A 10 -22.05 9.33 -12.51
CA VAL A 10 -22.43 9.46 -11.09
C VAL A 10 -22.00 8.22 -10.31
N GLU A 11 -22.26 7.02 -10.81
CA GLU A 11 -21.87 5.76 -10.16
C GLU A 11 -20.35 5.67 -9.94
N LEU A 12 -19.53 6.02 -10.94
CA LEU A 12 -18.07 6.02 -10.79
C LEU A 12 -17.61 7.01 -9.71
N ASN A 13 -18.24 8.18 -9.65
CA ASN A 13 -17.89 9.19 -8.67
C ASN A 13 -18.28 8.76 -7.25
N GLU A 14 -19.47 8.20 -7.07
CA GLU A 14 -19.92 7.64 -5.79
C GLU A 14 -19.01 6.50 -5.32
N LEU A 15 -18.62 5.62 -6.24
CA LEU A 15 -17.67 4.55 -5.95
C LEU A 15 -16.30 5.12 -5.54
N ALA A 16 -15.78 6.12 -6.27
CA ALA A 16 -14.52 6.76 -5.92
C ALA A 16 -14.55 7.41 -4.53
N ILE A 17 -15.67 8.04 -4.14
CA ILE A 17 -15.86 8.59 -2.79
C ILE A 17 -15.87 7.47 -1.76
N ALA A 18 -16.69 6.43 -1.96
CA ALA A 18 -16.76 5.28 -1.06
C ALA A 18 -15.40 4.59 -0.87
N MET A 19 -14.56 4.59 -1.90
CA MET A 19 -13.20 4.08 -1.83
C MET A 19 -12.28 4.98 -1.03
N CYS A 20 -12.34 6.30 -1.22
CA CYS A 20 -11.60 7.25 -0.41
C CYS A 20 -11.96 7.11 1.07
N ASP A 21 -13.25 6.98 1.38
CA ASP A 21 -13.74 6.77 2.75
C ASP A 21 -13.23 5.44 3.32
N TYR A 22 -13.30 4.36 2.55
CA TYR A 22 -12.77 3.06 2.97
C TYR A 22 -11.25 3.11 3.23
N ILE A 23 -10.49 3.79 2.38
CA ILE A 23 -9.05 3.96 2.54
C ILE A 23 -8.72 4.66 3.85
N GLN A 24 -9.49 5.69 4.20
CA GLN A 24 -9.26 6.51 5.40
C GLN A 24 -9.74 5.82 6.68
N THR A 25 -10.90 5.16 6.63
CA THR A 25 -11.59 4.67 7.83
C THR A 25 -11.47 3.16 8.02
N GLY A 26 -11.14 2.42 6.97
CA GLY A 26 -11.22 0.96 6.94
C GLY A 26 -12.66 0.41 6.94
N GLN A 27 -13.69 1.26 6.85
CA GLN A 27 -15.09 0.84 6.85
C GLN A 27 -15.61 0.64 5.42
N LYS A 28 -15.97 -0.61 5.11
CA LYS A 28 -16.50 -1.00 3.81
C LYS A 28 -17.98 -0.60 3.72
N THR A 29 -18.30 0.33 2.82
CA THR A 29 -19.69 0.78 2.59
C THR A 29 -20.48 -0.24 1.78
N GLU A 30 -21.80 -0.08 1.72
CA GLU A 30 -22.68 -0.93 0.91
C GLU A 30 -22.36 -0.79 -0.60
N GLN A 31 -22.06 0.43 -1.06
CA GLN A 31 -21.65 0.70 -2.45
C GLN A 31 -20.37 -0.07 -2.81
N LEU A 32 -19.37 -0.02 -1.93
CA LEU A 32 -18.11 -0.75 -2.13
C LEU A 32 -18.29 -2.27 -2.01
N SER A 33 -19.25 -2.74 -1.20
CA SER A 33 -19.58 -4.16 -1.08
C SER A 33 -20.20 -4.70 -2.36
N LYS A 34 -21.21 -4.01 -2.89
CA LYS A 34 -21.85 -4.36 -4.16
C LYS A 34 -20.86 -4.36 -5.33
N PHE A 35 -19.87 -3.47 -5.29
CA PHE A 35 -18.77 -3.45 -6.26
C PHE A 35 -17.95 -4.74 -6.20
N TRP A 36 -17.50 -5.14 -5.00
CA TRP A 36 -16.67 -6.34 -4.84
C TRP A 36 -17.40 -7.65 -5.15
N ASP A 37 -18.67 -7.75 -4.78
CA ASP A 37 -19.43 -8.98 -4.97
C ASP A 37 -19.76 -9.24 -6.45
N ASN A 38 -19.64 -8.23 -7.31
CA ASN A 38 -19.96 -8.30 -8.74
C ASN A 38 -18.74 -8.28 -9.67
N GLU A 39 -17.53 -8.44 -9.12
CA GLU A 39 -16.26 -8.32 -9.84
C GLU A 39 -16.16 -9.23 -11.08
N ASP A 40 -16.43 -10.54 -10.92
CA ASP A 40 -16.36 -11.51 -12.01
C ASP A 40 -17.36 -11.22 -13.13
N SER A 41 -18.53 -10.70 -12.77
CA SER A 41 -19.56 -10.31 -13.73
C SER A 41 -19.14 -9.05 -14.49
N PHE A 42 -18.44 -8.14 -13.83
CA PHE A 42 -17.92 -6.92 -14.44
C PHE A 42 -16.83 -7.23 -15.47
N TYR A 43 -15.81 -8.02 -15.12
CA TYR A 43 -14.71 -8.33 -16.05
C TYR A 43 -15.18 -9.11 -17.29
N LYS A 44 -16.11 -10.06 -17.13
CA LYS A 44 -16.73 -10.75 -18.27
C LYS A 44 -17.49 -9.78 -19.19
N THR A 45 -18.12 -8.76 -18.60
CA THR A 45 -18.79 -7.71 -19.38
C THR A 45 -17.77 -6.78 -20.03
N PHE A 46 -16.67 -6.45 -19.35
CA PHE A 46 -15.59 -5.61 -19.87
C PHE A 46 -14.91 -6.21 -21.10
N GLU A 47 -14.48 -7.47 -21.02
CA GLU A 47 -13.83 -8.18 -22.13
C GLU A 47 -14.74 -8.20 -23.37
N LYS A 48 -16.01 -8.56 -23.18
CA LYS A 48 -17.00 -8.59 -24.25
C LYS A 48 -17.27 -7.22 -24.89
N GLU A 49 -17.22 -6.14 -24.12
CA GLU A 49 -17.47 -4.79 -24.63
C GLU A 49 -16.24 -4.16 -25.29
N LEU A 50 -15.02 -4.53 -24.84
CA LEU A 50 -13.78 -4.19 -25.53
C LEU A 50 -13.69 -4.85 -26.90
N GLU A 51 -14.10 -6.11 -27.02
CA GLU A 51 -14.13 -6.84 -28.30
C GLU A 51 -15.09 -6.20 -29.31
N ASN A 52 -16.18 -5.59 -28.83
CA ASN A 52 -17.19 -4.97 -29.70
C ASN A 52 -16.87 -3.52 -30.10
N GLY A 53 -15.97 -2.81 -29.39
CA GLY A 53 -15.32 -1.55 -29.82
C GLY A 53 -16.19 -0.30 -30.06
N ASP A 54 -17.52 -0.41 -30.13
CA ASP A 54 -18.38 0.62 -30.74
C ASP A 54 -18.85 1.74 -29.80
N ASN A 55 -18.47 1.74 -28.52
CA ASN A 55 -18.90 2.78 -27.57
C ASN A 55 -17.75 3.34 -26.72
N PRO A 56 -17.10 4.44 -27.17
CA PRO A 56 -15.98 5.07 -26.47
C PRO A 56 -16.30 5.51 -25.03
N GLN A 57 -17.54 5.91 -24.75
CA GLN A 57 -17.92 6.36 -23.41
C GLN A 57 -18.08 5.20 -22.44
N LYS A 58 -18.60 4.06 -22.94
CA LYS A 58 -18.67 2.83 -22.17
C LYS A 58 -17.27 2.27 -21.89
N VAL A 59 -16.37 2.31 -22.87
CA VAL A 59 -14.94 1.98 -22.69
C VAL A 59 -14.29 2.89 -21.63
N ALA A 60 -14.57 4.20 -21.65
CA ALA A 60 -14.06 5.13 -20.65
C ALA A 60 -14.61 4.85 -19.24
N TYR A 61 -15.91 4.55 -19.11
CA TYR A 61 -16.52 4.16 -17.83
C TYR A 61 -15.85 2.90 -17.27
N LEU A 62 -15.70 1.87 -18.11
CA LEU A 62 -15.11 0.61 -17.70
C LEU A 62 -13.62 0.76 -17.35
N GLY A 63 -12.88 1.61 -18.09
CA GLY A 63 -11.51 1.97 -17.75
C GLY A 63 -11.39 2.68 -16.40
N GLY A 64 -12.31 3.61 -16.11
CA GLY A 64 -12.45 4.25 -14.80
C GLY A 64 -12.65 3.23 -13.68
N TYR A 65 -13.57 2.30 -13.89
CA TYR A 65 -13.88 1.23 -12.94
C TYR A 65 -12.68 0.30 -12.69
N ASN A 66 -11.96 -0.10 -13.75
CA ASN A 66 -10.76 -0.93 -13.63
C ASN A 66 -9.62 -0.21 -12.87
N MET A 67 -9.43 1.08 -13.11
CA MET A 67 -8.46 1.89 -12.35
C MET A 67 -8.81 1.93 -10.87
N LEU A 68 -10.09 2.16 -10.55
CA LEU A 68 -10.59 2.15 -9.18
C LEU A 68 -10.33 0.79 -8.53
N TYR A 69 -10.69 -0.31 -9.20
CA TYR A 69 -10.43 -1.66 -8.72
C TYR A 69 -8.95 -1.90 -8.35
N HIS A 70 -8.03 -1.58 -9.28
CA HIS A 70 -6.60 -1.73 -9.03
C HIS A 70 -6.12 -0.88 -7.85
N LEU A 71 -6.68 0.32 -7.68
CA LEU A 71 -6.37 1.19 -6.57
C LEU A 71 -6.80 0.56 -5.22
N ILE A 72 -8.04 0.07 -5.10
CA ILE A 72 -8.52 -0.61 -3.88
C ILE A 72 -7.61 -1.78 -3.53
N ASN A 73 -7.37 -2.69 -4.47
CA ASN A 73 -6.58 -3.88 -4.19
C ASN A 73 -5.16 -3.56 -3.75
N THR A 74 -4.56 -2.53 -4.35
CA THR A 74 -3.24 -2.04 -3.95
C THR A 74 -3.28 -1.45 -2.54
N MET A 75 -4.31 -0.68 -2.22
CA MET A 75 -4.51 -0.02 -0.93
C MET A 75 -4.87 -1.01 0.18
N GLU A 76 -5.64 -2.06 -0.11
CA GLU A 76 -5.97 -3.13 0.84
C GLU A 76 -4.75 -3.96 1.19
N LYS A 77 -3.99 -4.42 0.18
CA LYS A 77 -2.73 -5.13 0.40
C LYS A 77 -1.80 -4.29 1.27
N ARG A 78 -1.71 -2.99 0.99
CA ARG A 78 -0.96 -2.03 1.81
C ARG A 78 -1.51 -1.91 3.24
N ASN A 79 -2.82 -1.72 3.42
CA ASN A 79 -3.45 -1.54 4.73
C ASN A 79 -3.32 -2.81 5.59
N ARG A 80 -3.44 -3.99 4.98
CA ARG A 80 -3.16 -5.28 5.62
C ARG A 80 -1.72 -5.35 6.12
N LEU A 81 -0.75 -5.07 5.26
CA LEU A 81 0.66 -5.03 5.66
C LEU A 81 0.93 -4.00 6.75
N LEU A 82 0.28 -2.84 6.69
CA LEU A 82 0.40 -1.82 7.74
C LEU A 82 -0.15 -2.32 9.08
N ARG A 83 -1.26 -3.07 9.09
CA ARG A 83 -1.80 -3.72 10.30
C ARG A 83 -0.83 -4.75 10.85
N GLU A 84 -0.35 -5.67 10.01
CA GLU A 84 0.64 -6.70 10.40
C GLU A 84 1.93 -6.06 10.94
N MET A 85 2.40 -4.97 10.32
CA MET A 85 3.55 -4.20 10.80
C MET A 85 3.27 -3.52 12.15
N ASN A 86 2.09 -2.91 12.33
CA ASN A 86 1.73 -2.26 13.60
C ASN A 86 1.60 -3.28 14.74
N GLU A 87 1.01 -4.45 14.47
CA GLU A 87 0.93 -5.57 15.42
C GLU A 87 2.33 -6.01 15.85
N LYS A 88 3.23 -6.27 14.87
CA LYS A 88 4.62 -6.65 15.16
C LYS A 88 5.41 -5.58 15.89
N VAL A 89 5.22 -4.31 15.54
CA VAL A 89 5.80 -3.17 16.26
C VAL A 89 5.29 -3.07 17.70
N SER A 90 4.03 -3.45 17.94
CA SER A 90 3.48 -3.49 19.31
C SER A 90 4.11 -4.60 20.14
N GLU A 91 4.53 -5.71 19.52
CA GLU A 91 5.26 -6.81 20.16
C GLU A 91 6.75 -6.46 20.37
N TYR A 92 7.34 -5.67 19.48
CA TYR A 92 8.77 -5.32 19.47
C TYR A 92 8.98 -3.80 19.29
N PRO A 93 8.97 -3.00 20.37
CA PRO A 93 9.17 -1.55 20.28
C PRO A 93 10.46 -1.13 19.58
N GLU A 94 11.52 -1.94 19.71
CA GLU A 94 12.83 -1.73 19.10
C GLU A 94 12.74 -1.82 17.57
N LEU A 95 11.90 -2.71 17.03
CA LEU A 95 11.65 -2.84 15.58
C LEU A 95 11.21 -1.51 14.97
N LYS A 96 10.31 -0.80 15.66
CA LYS A 96 9.86 0.54 15.23
C LYS A 96 11.02 1.51 15.13
N LYS A 97 11.89 1.51 16.13
CA LYS A 97 13.07 2.38 16.19
C LYS A 97 14.05 2.07 15.04
N VAL A 98 14.26 0.79 14.69
CA VAL A 98 15.06 0.39 13.50
C VAL A 98 14.43 0.99 12.24
N MET A 99 13.13 0.76 12.05
CA MET A 99 12.43 1.11 10.82
C MET A 99 12.35 2.62 10.59
N GLU A 100 12.09 3.39 11.64
CA GLU A 100 12.09 4.85 11.56
C GLU A 100 13.48 5.41 11.29
N THR A 101 14.51 4.84 11.94
CA THR A 101 15.91 5.23 11.73
C THR A 101 16.29 5.06 10.27
N LEU A 102 16.05 3.87 9.69
CA LEU A 102 16.34 3.60 8.28
C LEU A 102 15.41 4.39 7.33
N GLY A 103 14.17 4.67 7.72
CA GLY A 103 13.19 5.42 6.91
C GLY A 103 13.40 6.94 6.88
N LYS A 104 14.18 7.48 7.83
CA LYS A 104 14.57 8.91 7.87
C LYS A 104 15.85 9.19 7.09
N MET A 105 16.61 8.17 6.69
CA MET A 105 17.88 8.33 5.98
C MET A 105 17.67 8.60 4.49
N GLU A 106 18.39 9.60 3.96
CA GLU A 106 18.55 9.77 2.51
C GLU A 106 19.33 8.60 1.89
N MET A 107 20.32 8.08 2.64
CA MET A 107 21.05 6.87 2.29
C MET A 107 20.11 5.66 2.35
N LYS A 108 19.99 4.92 1.25
CA LYS A 108 19.07 3.77 1.13
C LYS A 108 19.40 2.60 2.07
N SER A 109 20.58 2.59 2.70
CA SER A 109 21.11 1.51 3.55
C SER A 109 22.15 2.03 4.54
N MET A 110 22.35 1.34 5.66
CA MET A 110 23.36 1.61 6.70
C MET A 110 24.16 0.33 7.00
N ASN A 111 25.43 0.43 7.40
CA ASN A 111 26.16 -0.76 7.86
C ASN A 111 25.57 -1.26 9.19
N PHE A 112 25.58 -2.57 9.41
CA PHE A 112 25.00 -3.21 10.57
C PHE A 112 25.58 -2.68 11.90
N ILE A 113 26.91 -2.59 12.01
CA ILE A 113 27.60 -2.08 13.20
C ILE A 113 27.25 -0.59 13.46
N ASP A 114 27.17 0.21 12.41
CA ASP A 114 26.77 1.62 12.55
C ASP A 114 25.31 1.75 12.99
N LEU A 115 24.45 0.83 12.55
CA LEU A 115 23.03 0.80 12.89
C LEU A 115 22.83 0.40 14.37
N SER A 116 23.53 -0.63 14.86
CA SER A 116 23.45 -1.04 16.28
C SER A 116 23.93 0.09 17.19
N ALA A 117 25.07 0.71 16.86
CA ALA A 117 25.60 1.86 17.58
C ALA A 117 24.62 3.05 17.59
N LYS A 118 24.03 3.39 16.43
CA LYS A 118 23.05 4.48 16.32
C LYS A 118 21.76 4.21 17.08
N MET A 119 21.39 2.95 17.23
CA MET A 119 20.21 2.52 17.96
C MET A 119 20.44 2.37 19.46
N GLU A 120 21.70 2.41 19.90
CA GLU A 120 22.11 2.16 21.29
C GLU A 120 21.69 0.76 21.77
N ILE A 121 21.82 -0.25 20.91
CA ILE A 121 21.54 -1.67 21.21
C ILE A 121 22.75 -2.54 20.85
N THR A 122 22.80 -3.75 21.41
CA THR A 122 23.87 -4.69 21.05
C THR A 122 23.70 -5.22 19.62
N GLU A 123 24.80 -5.69 19.04
CA GLU A 123 24.77 -6.38 17.74
C GLU A 123 23.86 -7.61 17.79
N GLU A 124 23.89 -8.37 18.88
CA GLU A 124 23.01 -9.53 19.09
C GLU A 124 21.53 -9.16 19.13
N GLN A 125 21.17 -8.06 19.81
CA GLN A 125 19.80 -7.56 19.84
C GLN A 125 19.35 -7.07 18.45
N LEU A 126 20.24 -6.39 17.71
CA LEU A 126 19.91 -5.97 16.35
C LEU A 126 19.72 -7.17 15.43
N ASP A 127 20.59 -8.18 15.52
CA ASP A 127 20.46 -9.41 14.74
C ASP A 127 19.14 -10.11 15.00
N ASP A 128 18.77 -10.29 16.28
CA ASP A 128 17.50 -10.89 16.69
C ASP A 128 16.29 -10.16 16.09
N ILE A 129 16.30 -8.82 16.15
CA ILE A 129 15.24 -7.99 15.57
C ILE A 129 15.16 -8.19 14.06
N LEU A 130 16.30 -8.17 13.35
CA LEU A 130 16.32 -8.27 11.89
C LEU A 130 15.94 -9.67 11.40
N VAL A 131 16.43 -10.73 12.04
CA VAL A 131 16.16 -12.12 11.69
C VAL A 131 14.68 -12.46 11.89
N HIS A 132 14.08 -12.06 13.02
CA HIS A 132 12.66 -12.29 13.29
C HIS A 132 11.72 -11.44 12.43
N ASN A 133 12.23 -10.42 11.73
CA ASN A 133 11.44 -9.47 10.96
C ASN A 133 11.98 -9.26 9.55
N ILE A 134 12.61 -10.28 8.96
CA ILE A 134 13.37 -10.19 7.70
C ILE A 134 12.57 -9.62 6.53
N GLN A 135 11.25 -9.82 6.49
CA GLN A 135 10.36 -9.30 5.45
C GLN A 135 10.34 -7.76 5.35
N TYR A 136 10.69 -7.05 6.41
CA TYR A 136 10.74 -5.58 6.43
C TYR A 136 12.11 -5.02 6.02
N PHE A 137 13.12 -5.87 5.89
CA PHE A 137 14.51 -5.46 5.67
C PHE A 137 15.12 -6.14 4.43
N ASN A 138 16.11 -5.48 3.86
CA ASN A 138 17.02 -6.05 2.88
C ASN A 138 18.43 -5.99 3.49
N MET A 139 19.07 -7.15 3.58
CA MET A 139 20.43 -7.30 4.09
C MET A 139 21.34 -7.75 2.95
N HIS A 140 22.43 -7.02 2.73
CA HIS A 140 23.41 -7.32 1.71
C HIS A 140 24.81 -7.29 2.31
N GLU A 141 25.52 -8.40 2.19
CA GLU A 141 26.92 -8.48 2.58
C GLU A 141 27.82 -8.11 1.41
N ARG A 142 28.80 -7.24 1.65
CA ARG A 142 29.88 -6.95 0.70
C ARG A 142 31.17 -6.72 1.46
N GLU A 143 32.21 -7.45 1.07
CA GLU A 143 33.56 -7.31 1.66
C GLU A 143 33.56 -7.46 3.20
N GLY A 144 32.78 -8.41 3.73
CA GLY A 144 32.65 -8.66 5.17
C GLY A 144 31.87 -7.59 5.94
N ARG A 145 31.19 -6.67 5.25
CA ARG A 145 30.30 -5.67 5.87
C ARG A 145 28.86 -5.91 5.45
N VAL A 146 28.00 -6.11 6.43
CA VAL A 146 26.56 -6.23 6.22
C VAL A 146 25.95 -4.84 6.15
N LYS A 147 25.24 -4.56 5.05
CA LYS A 147 24.40 -3.37 4.89
C LYS A 147 22.94 -3.73 5.07
N VAL A 148 22.26 -2.99 5.93
CA VAL A 148 20.85 -3.14 6.23
C VAL A 148 20.09 -1.98 5.60
N SER A 149 18.96 -2.29 4.98
CA SER A 149 18.03 -1.31 4.43
C SER A 149 16.60 -1.75 4.63
N LEU A 150 15.65 -0.84 4.49
CA LEU A 150 14.24 -1.22 4.40
C LEU A 150 13.97 -1.95 3.08
N SER A 151 13.14 -2.98 3.15
CA SER A 151 12.60 -3.61 1.95
C SER A 151 11.81 -2.57 1.12
N PRO A 152 11.73 -2.73 -0.22
CA PRO A 152 11.01 -1.78 -1.07
C PRO A 152 9.56 -1.57 -0.62
N LEU A 153 8.93 -2.63 -0.13
CA LEU A 153 7.58 -2.64 0.40
C LEU A 153 7.47 -1.79 1.67
N CYS A 154 8.33 -2.05 2.66
CA CYS A 154 8.36 -1.28 3.91
C CYS A 154 8.64 0.21 3.65
N ARG A 155 9.57 0.52 2.74
CA ARG A 155 9.89 1.90 2.35
C ARG A 155 8.68 2.62 1.73
N LYS A 156 7.92 1.96 0.85
CA LYS A 156 6.70 2.52 0.26
C LYS A 156 5.66 2.85 1.32
N ILE A 157 5.47 1.96 2.31
CA ILE A 157 4.51 2.15 3.40
C ILE A 157 4.90 3.35 4.28
N LEU A 158 6.16 3.42 4.72
CA LEU A 158 6.62 4.51 5.60
C LEU A 158 6.63 5.88 4.90
N ASN A 159 6.99 5.93 3.61
CA ASN A 159 6.97 7.19 2.85
C ASN A 159 5.55 7.70 2.57
N PHE A 160 4.54 6.82 2.56
CA PHE A 160 3.16 7.22 2.37
C PHE A 160 2.64 8.04 3.56
N LYS A 161 2.93 7.61 4.80
CA LYS A 161 2.59 8.35 6.02
C LYS A 161 3.17 9.78 6.04
N LYS A 162 4.37 9.99 5.50
CA LYS A 162 4.98 11.33 5.40
C LYS A 162 4.18 12.29 4.51
N LYS A 163 3.51 11.78 3.47
CA LYS A 163 2.70 12.61 2.56
C LYS A 163 1.34 12.95 3.15
N GLU A 164 0.72 12.06 3.92
CA GLU A 164 -0.55 12.32 4.61
C GLU A 164 -0.41 13.41 5.70
N GLY A 165 0.75 13.51 6.36
CA GLY A 165 1.04 14.60 7.30
C GLY A 165 1.31 15.99 6.67
N GLY A 166 1.39 16.07 5.34
CA GLY A 166 1.66 17.29 4.58
C GLY A 166 0.40 17.97 4.02
N CYS A 167 -0.76 17.31 4.03
CA CYS A 167 -2.05 17.96 3.76
C CYS A 167 -2.59 18.55 5.06
N LYS A 168 -1.97 19.64 5.51
CA LYS A 168 -2.65 20.56 6.42
C LYS A 168 -3.48 21.51 5.55
N ASN A 169 -4.80 21.51 5.80
CA ASN A 169 -5.75 22.49 5.27
C ASN A 169 -5.25 23.93 5.49
#